data_AF-A0A927BCI3-F1
#
_entry.id   AF-A0A927BCI3-F1
#
_cell.length_a   1.000
_cell.length_b   1.000
_cell.length_c   1.000
_cell.angle_alpha   90.00
_cell.angle_beta   90.00
_cell.angle_gamma   90.00
#
_symmetry.space_group_name_H-M   'P 1'
#
loop_
_entity.id
_entity.type
_entity.pdbx_description
1 polymer ?
#
loop_
_entity_poly.entity_id
_entity_poly.type
_entity_poly.pdbx_seq_one_letter_code
_entity_poly.pdbx_strand_id
1 'polypeptide(L)'
;MRKYEMTEEQLQKRAQIIRVLANAGWQGPQRAKAFERGELCIPEAVMEYRSETMDIESAYVAEYNYILLDAHEKSGRGIRFAVYFKDRLETLLNLIIRLQDSSTLTDCKKYIKELLQVFPSNVYVAKDEEFVELTKSLSNWLEKQ
;
A
#
# COMPACT_ATOMS: atom_id res chain seq x y z
N MET A 1 14.52 -2.13 7.37
CA MET A 1 15.71 -1.29 7.57
C MET A 1 15.64 -0.59 8.91
N ARG A 2 16.78 -0.28 9.50
CA ARG A 2 16.89 0.65 10.64
C ARG A 2 16.92 2.08 10.11
N LYS A 3 16.54 3.04 10.96
CA LYS A 3 16.49 4.47 10.57
C LYS A 3 17.79 5.01 9.99
N TYR A 4 18.94 4.64 10.55
CA TYR A 4 20.26 5.11 10.09
C TYR A 4 20.76 4.39 8.82
N GLU A 5 20.09 3.32 8.38
CA GLU A 5 20.40 2.61 7.14
C GLU A 5 19.66 3.25 5.94
N MET A 6 18.66 4.09 6.19
CA MET A 6 17.87 4.76 5.16
C MET A 6 18.56 6.04 4.67
N THR A 7 18.45 6.30 3.38
CA THR A 7 18.86 7.58 2.77
C THR A 7 17.93 8.71 3.23
N GLU A 8 18.40 9.95 3.09
CA GLU A 8 17.56 11.12 3.37
C GLU A 8 16.27 11.12 2.53
N GLU A 9 16.36 10.74 1.26
CA GLU A 9 15.20 10.60 0.37
C GLU A 9 14.20 9.56 0.89
N GLN A 10 14.66 8.39 1.33
CA GLN A 10 13.80 7.35 1.90
C GLN A 10 13.12 7.82 3.20
N LEU A 11 13.84 8.57 4.04
CA LEU A 11 13.30 9.16 5.27
C LEU A 11 12.23 10.23 4.95
N GLN A 12 12.45 11.05 3.93
CA GLN A 12 11.49 12.04 3.45
C GLN A 12 10.22 11.35 2.91
N LYS A 13 10.38 10.31 2.07
CA LYS A 13 9.24 9.49 1.57
C LYS A 13 8.45 8.88 2.72
N ARG A 14 9.12 8.27 3.71
CA ARG A 14 8.48 7.73 4.91
C ARG A 14 7.66 8.79 5.64
N ALA A 15 8.25 9.95 5.91
CA ALA A 15 7.58 11.04 6.60
C ALA A 15 6.36 11.56 5.80
N GLN A 16 6.49 11.67 4.47
CA GLN A 16 5.42 12.07 3.58
C GLN A 16 4.25 11.07 3.61
N ILE A 17 4.52 9.76 3.52
CA ILE A 17 3.51 8.70 3.58
C ILE A 17 2.72 8.80 4.89
N ILE A 18 3.42 8.82 6.03
CA ILE A 18 2.79 8.89 7.35
C ILE A 18 1.93 10.16 7.46
N ARG A 19 2.48 11.32 7.09
CA ARG A 19 1.77 12.60 7.19
C ARG A 19 0.51 12.63 6.32
N VAL A 20 0.62 12.22 5.06
CA VAL A 20 -0.48 12.28 4.09
C VAL A 20 -1.60 11.32 4.47
N LEU A 21 -1.27 10.08 4.84
CA LEU A 21 -2.28 9.10 5.26
C LEU A 21 -2.91 9.48 6.61
N ALA A 22 -2.13 9.97 7.57
CA ALA A 22 -2.67 10.45 8.85
C ALA A 22 -3.65 11.61 8.66
N ASN A 23 -3.35 12.56 7.76
CA ASN A 23 -4.27 13.64 7.41
C ASN A 23 -5.56 13.15 6.73
N ALA A 24 -5.52 11.98 6.08
CA ALA A 24 -6.70 11.31 5.52
C ALA A 24 -7.44 10.44 6.56
N GLY A 25 -7.04 10.46 7.83
CA GLY A 25 -7.70 9.73 8.91
C GLY A 25 -7.14 8.32 9.17
N TRP A 26 -6.09 7.91 8.45
CA TRP A 26 -5.42 6.63 8.69
C TRP A 26 -4.65 6.67 10.01
N GLN A 27 -4.55 5.52 10.67
CA GLN A 27 -3.88 5.37 11.95
C GLN A 27 -2.55 4.63 11.77
N GLY A 28 -1.47 5.20 12.28
CA GLY A 28 -0.18 4.50 12.34
C GLY A 28 -0.15 3.57 13.56
N PRO A 29 0.34 2.32 13.43
CA PRO A 29 0.52 1.46 14.59
C PRO A 29 1.60 2.03 15.51
N GLN A 30 1.59 1.58 16.78
CA GLN A 30 2.60 1.95 17.79
C GLN A 30 4.05 1.66 17.36
N ARG A 31 4.24 0.85 16.31
CA ARG A 31 5.54 0.52 15.70
C ARG A 31 6.32 1.74 15.21
N ALA A 32 5.69 2.90 15.00
CA ALA A 32 6.39 4.16 14.75
C ALA A 32 7.50 4.43 15.79
N LYS A 33 7.26 4.10 17.06
CA LYS A 33 8.24 4.32 18.15
C LYS A 33 9.48 3.43 18.02
N ALA A 34 9.35 2.19 17.53
CA ALA A 34 10.49 1.28 17.36
C ALA A 34 11.44 1.79 16.27
N PHE A 35 10.89 2.24 15.14
CA PHE A 35 11.67 2.85 14.09
C PHE A 35 12.39 4.12 14.57
N GLU A 36 11.71 5.00 15.33
CA GLU A 36 12.34 6.20 15.88
C GLU A 36 13.47 5.90 16.89
N ARG A 37 13.44 4.74 17.55
CA ARG A 37 14.54 4.24 18.40
C ARG A 37 15.69 3.59 17.61
N GLY A 38 15.59 3.50 16.29
CA GLY A 38 16.62 2.87 15.44
C GLY A 38 16.55 1.34 15.40
N GLU A 39 15.43 0.74 15.85
CA GLU A 39 15.22 -0.70 15.72
C GLU A 39 14.97 -1.10 14.26
N LEU A 40 15.27 -2.36 13.93
CA LEU A 40 15.01 -2.91 12.60
C LEU A 40 13.49 -3.02 12.39
N CYS A 41 12.96 -2.31 11.40
CA CYS A 41 11.55 -2.37 11.01
C CYS A 41 11.45 -2.69 9.53
N ILE A 42 10.72 -3.76 9.18
CA ILE A 42 10.34 -4.07 7.81
C ILE A 42 8.89 -4.53 7.89
N PRO A 43 7.92 -3.79 7.32
CA PRO A 43 8.04 -2.48 6.64
C PRO A 43 8.45 -1.30 7.57
N GLU A 44 9.03 -0.24 7.00
CA GLU A 44 9.53 0.95 7.73
C GLU A 44 8.42 1.94 8.12
N ALA A 45 7.29 1.91 7.42
CA ALA A 45 6.06 2.57 7.84
C ALA A 45 4.85 1.70 7.53
N VAL A 46 3.90 1.67 8.46
CA VAL A 46 2.61 1.02 8.31
C VAL A 46 1.55 2.04 8.67
N MET A 47 0.47 2.09 7.91
CA MET A 47 -0.71 2.89 8.19
C MET A 47 -1.94 2.03 7.95
N GLU A 48 -2.92 2.10 8.83
CA GLU A 48 -4.14 1.31 8.76
C GLU A 48 -5.35 2.24 8.64
N TYR A 49 -6.31 1.84 7.82
CA TYR A 49 -7.65 2.42 7.76
C TYR A 49 -8.67 1.33 8.03
N ARG A 50 -9.63 1.61 8.91
CA ARG A 50 -10.65 0.64 9.30
C ARG A 50 -12.02 1.28 9.16
N SER A 51 -12.90 0.63 8.40
CA SER A 51 -14.31 0.99 8.27
C SER A 51 -15.20 -0.16 8.76
N GLU A 52 -16.51 0.02 8.67
CA GLU A 52 -17.48 -1.03 9.01
C GLU A 52 -17.39 -2.24 8.08
N THR A 53 -16.94 -2.05 6.84
CA THR A 53 -16.94 -3.10 5.81
C THR A 53 -15.56 -3.57 5.40
N MET A 54 -14.52 -2.76 5.62
CA MET A 54 -13.18 -2.97 5.11
C MET A 54 -12.10 -2.62 6.14
N ASP A 55 -11.02 -3.40 6.15
CA ASP A 55 -9.73 -3.03 6.74
C ASP A 55 -8.72 -2.88 5.61
N ILE A 56 -7.96 -1.78 5.62
CA ILE A 56 -6.93 -1.50 4.63
C ILE A 56 -5.63 -1.19 5.36
N GLU A 57 -4.56 -1.91 5.02
CA GLU A 57 -3.20 -1.65 5.48
C GLU A 57 -2.34 -1.15 4.33
N SER A 58 -1.55 -0.11 4.59
CA SER A 58 -0.51 0.41 3.71
C SER A 58 0.85 0.27 4.39
N ALA A 59 1.75 -0.51 3.79
CA ALA A 59 3.07 -0.83 4.30
C ALA A 59 4.18 -0.38 3.33
N TYR A 60 4.98 0.62 3.72
CA TYR A 60 6.10 1.12 2.93
C TYR A 60 7.37 0.28 3.18
N VAL A 61 7.97 -0.20 2.09
CA VAL A 61 9.27 -0.91 2.12
C VAL A 61 10.31 -0.08 1.40
N ALA A 62 11.26 0.47 2.17
CA ALA A 62 12.24 1.44 1.70
C ALA A 62 13.30 0.82 0.79
N GLU A 63 13.73 -0.41 1.06
CA GLU A 63 14.78 -1.13 0.32
C GLU A 63 14.47 -1.23 -1.17
N TYR A 64 13.21 -1.48 -1.51
CA TYR A 64 12.73 -1.69 -2.88
C TYR A 64 11.83 -0.56 -3.39
N ASN A 65 11.58 0.46 -2.56
CA ASN A 65 10.77 1.63 -2.88
C ASN A 65 9.36 1.28 -3.43
N TYR A 66 8.63 0.45 -2.69
CA TYR A 66 7.23 0.12 -2.97
C TYR A 66 6.34 0.31 -1.74
N ILE A 67 5.02 0.37 -1.97
CA ILE A 67 4.01 0.23 -0.93
C ILE A 67 3.25 -1.08 -1.15
N LEU A 68 3.16 -1.90 -0.11
CA LEU A 68 2.22 -3.01 -0.02
C LEU A 68 0.89 -2.47 0.47
N LEU A 69 -0.17 -2.86 -0.23
CA LEU A 69 -1.53 -2.56 0.12
C LEU A 69 -2.25 -3.87 0.35
N ASP A 70 -2.85 -3.99 1.51
CA ASP A 70 -3.64 -5.15 1.90
C ASP A 70 -5.03 -4.70 2.27
N ALA A 71 -6.03 -5.13 1.49
CA ALA A 71 -7.42 -4.70 1.65
C ALA A 71 -8.29 -5.93 1.91
N HIS A 72 -8.93 -5.97 3.07
CA HIS A 72 -9.75 -7.10 3.53
C HIS A 72 -11.17 -6.62 3.84
N GLU A 73 -12.16 -7.32 3.30
CA GLU A 73 -13.52 -7.20 3.78
C GLU A 73 -13.65 -7.86 5.16
N LYS A 74 -14.54 -7.34 5.99
CA LYS A 74 -14.93 -8.00 7.26
C LYS A 74 -15.51 -9.40 7.06
N SER A 75 -15.95 -9.73 5.84
CA SER A 75 -16.39 -11.06 5.43
C SER A 75 -15.26 -12.10 5.37
N GLY A 76 -14.00 -11.66 5.39
CA GLY A 76 -12.80 -12.51 5.31
C GLY A 76 -12.18 -12.62 3.92
N ARG A 77 -12.77 -12.00 2.89
CA ARG A 77 -12.12 -11.89 1.57
C ARG A 77 -11.11 -10.77 1.57
N GLY A 78 -9.99 -10.95 0.89
CA GLY A 78 -8.98 -9.89 0.78
C GLY A 78 -8.21 -9.89 -0.53
N ILE A 79 -7.53 -8.78 -0.78
CA ILE A 79 -6.58 -8.62 -1.88
C ILE A 79 -5.35 -7.90 -1.37
N ARG A 80 -4.19 -8.45 -1.72
CA ARG A 80 -2.89 -7.85 -1.43
C ARG A 80 -2.17 -7.54 -2.73
N PHE A 81 -1.60 -6.35 -2.83
CA PHE A 81 -0.81 -5.94 -3.97
C PHE A 81 0.32 -5.00 -3.57
N ALA A 82 1.41 -5.01 -4.33
CA ALA A 82 2.54 -4.10 -4.19
C ALA A 82 2.54 -3.10 -5.34
N VAL A 83 2.86 -1.83 -5.06
CA VAL A 83 3.02 -0.80 -6.08
C VAL A 83 4.39 -0.15 -5.95
N TYR A 84 5.22 -0.33 -6.97
CA TYR A 84 6.51 0.35 -7.10
C TYR A 84 6.27 1.73 -7.69
N PHE A 85 6.51 2.79 -6.92
CA PHE A 85 6.07 4.13 -7.32
C PHE A 85 7.18 5.01 -7.91
N LYS A 86 8.45 4.59 -7.87
CA LYS A 86 9.61 5.41 -8.30
C LYS A 86 9.50 6.82 -7.70
N ASP A 87 9.26 7.84 -8.54
CA ASP A 87 9.14 9.25 -8.16
C ASP A 87 7.69 9.75 -8.05
N ARG A 88 6.70 8.88 -8.28
CA ARG A 88 5.27 9.21 -8.33
C ARG A 88 4.55 8.90 -7.02
N LEU A 89 5.22 9.14 -5.89
CA LEU A 89 4.67 8.85 -4.56
C LEU A 89 3.36 9.58 -4.29
N GLU A 90 3.28 10.88 -4.62
CA GLU A 90 2.07 11.68 -4.42
C GLU A 90 0.86 11.12 -5.18
N THR A 91 1.07 10.71 -6.44
CA THR A 91 0.02 10.08 -7.24
C THR A 91 -0.44 8.76 -6.62
N LEU A 92 0.50 7.93 -6.12
CA LEU A 92 0.14 6.70 -5.43
C LEU A 92 -0.67 6.97 -4.16
N LEU A 93 -0.23 7.91 -3.32
CA LEU A 93 -0.92 8.26 -2.06
C LEU A 93 -2.34 8.76 -2.31
N ASN A 94 -2.56 9.57 -3.34
CA ASN A 94 -3.91 10.02 -3.71
C ASN A 94 -4.81 8.84 -4.13
N LEU A 95 -4.28 7.85 -4.84
CA LEU A 95 -5.04 6.64 -5.19
C LEU A 95 -5.31 5.76 -3.98
N ILE A 96 -4.35 5.62 -3.06
CA ILE A 96 -4.52 4.88 -1.80
C ILE A 96 -5.63 5.50 -0.95
N ILE A 97 -5.64 6.84 -0.83
CA ILE A 97 -6.69 7.53 -0.07
C ILE A 97 -8.06 7.27 -0.68
N ARG A 98 -8.20 7.29 -2.02
CA ARG A 98 -9.48 6.96 -2.67
C ARG A 98 -9.94 5.52 -2.44
N LEU A 99 -9.03 4.57 -2.16
CA LEU A 99 -9.43 3.21 -1.78
C LEU A 99 -10.26 3.17 -0.50
N GLN A 100 -10.08 4.13 0.41
CA GLN A 100 -10.80 4.21 1.69
C GLN A 100 -12.32 4.36 1.51
N ASP A 101 -12.75 4.86 0.35
CA ASP A 101 -14.16 5.05 0.00
C ASP A 101 -14.77 3.75 -0.56
N SER A 102 -13.98 2.68 -0.73
CA SER A 102 -14.47 1.38 -1.18
C SER A 102 -15.23 0.69 -0.07
N SER A 103 -16.45 0.24 -0.37
CA SER A 103 -17.24 -0.58 0.57
C SER A 103 -17.08 -2.08 0.35
N THR A 104 -16.54 -2.49 -0.80
CA THR A 104 -16.38 -3.89 -1.23
C THR A 104 -15.08 -4.11 -2.00
N LEU A 105 -14.61 -5.35 -2.09
CA LEU A 105 -13.48 -5.71 -2.96
C LEU A 105 -13.75 -5.45 -4.44
N THR A 106 -15.01 -5.53 -4.88
CA THR A 106 -15.38 -5.21 -6.26
C THR A 106 -15.10 -3.75 -6.57
N ASP A 107 -15.31 -2.85 -5.62
CA ASP A 107 -14.94 -1.45 -5.77
C ASP A 107 -13.43 -1.27 -5.74
N CYS A 108 -12.71 -1.96 -4.85
CA CYS A 108 -11.24 -1.98 -4.84
C CYS A 108 -10.65 -2.39 -6.21
N LYS A 109 -11.26 -3.35 -6.91
CA LYS A 109 -10.82 -3.77 -8.25
C LYS A 109 -10.92 -2.66 -9.29
N LYS A 110 -11.88 -1.74 -9.19
CA LYS A 110 -11.96 -0.56 -10.08
C LYS A 110 -10.74 0.33 -9.88
N TYR A 111 -10.33 0.55 -8.64
CA TYR A 111 -9.14 1.32 -8.31
C TYR A 111 -7.84 0.62 -8.73
N ILE A 112 -7.78 -0.71 -8.68
CA ILE A 112 -6.63 -1.45 -9.23
C ILE A 112 -6.50 -1.21 -10.74
N LYS A 113 -7.62 -1.14 -11.48
CA LYS A 113 -7.58 -0.77 -12.91
C LYS A 113 -7.03 0.65 -13.10
N GLU A 114 -7.40 1.61 -12.25
CA GLU A 114 -6.82 2.97 -12.28
C GLU A 114 -5.31 2.95 -11.95
N LEU A 115 -4.89 2.18 -10.94
CA LEU A 115 -3.48 2.00 -10.59
C LEU A 115 -2.67 1.47 -11.78
N LEU A 116 -3.20 0.50 -12.53
CA LEU A 116 -2.54 -0.03 -13.74
C LEU A 116 -2.42 0.98 -14.88
N GLN A 117 -3.31 1.98 -14.94
CA GLN A 117 -3.20 3.04 -15.94
C GLN A 117 -2.09 4.02 -15.58
N VAL A 118 -1.94 4.34 -14.29
CA VAL A 118 -0.93 5.28 -13.81
C VAL A 118 0.45 4.63 -13.66
N PHE A 119 0.50 3.38 -13.19
CA PHE A 119 1.70 2.61 -12.89
C PHE A 119 1.79 1.36 -13.77
N PRO A 120 1.89 1.49 -15.11
CA PRO A 120 2.01 0.34 -15.99
C PRO A 120 3.28 -0.44 -15.60
N SER A 121 3.14 -1.77 -15.45
CA SER A 121 4.23 -2.68 -15.08
C SER A 121 4.90 -2.42 -13.73
N ASN A 122 4.22 -1.75 -12.81
CA ASN A 122 4.74 -1.54 -11.45
C ASN A 122 3.73 -1.95 -10.36
N VAL A 123 2.69 -2.68 -10.74
CA VAL A 123 1.67 -3.22 -9.82
C VAL A 123 1.82 -4.74 -9.83
N TYR A 124 1.94 -5.33 -8.65
CA TYR A 124 2.07 -6.77 -8.46
C TYR A 124 0.99 -7.24 -7.52
N VAL A 125 0.28 -8.31 -7.83
CA VAL A 125 -0.75 -8.87 -6.94
C VAL A 125 -0.22 -10.14 -6.29
N ALA A 126 -0.52 -10.31 -5.01
CA ALA A 126 -0.23 -11.57 -4.33
C ALA A 126 -1.15 -12.66 -4.90
N LYS A 127 -0.54 -13.75 -5.35
CA LYS A 127 -1.21 -14.96 -5.80
C LYS A 127 -0.50 -16.14 -5.16
N ASP A 128 -1.21 -16.87 -4.32
CA ASP A 128 -0.65 -17.93 -3.48
C ASP A 128 0.50 -17.37 -2.60
N GLU A 129 1.72 -17.88 -2.76
CA GLU A 129 2.91 -17.42 -2.01
C GLU A 129 3.78 -16.43 -2.81
N GLU A 130 3.36 -16.01 -4.00
CA GLU A 130 4.16 -15.19 -4.91
C GLU A 130 3.49 -13.87 -5.28
N PHE A 131 4.30 -12.86 -5.63
CA PHE A 131 3.82 -11.63 -6.25
C PHE A 131 3.97 -11.72 -7.76
N VAL A 132 2.83 -11.66 -8.47
CA VAL A 132 2.80 -11.72 -9.94
C VAL A 132 2.55 -10.31 -10.48
N GLU A 133 3.33 -9.90 -11.47
CA GLU A 133 3.10 -8.62 -12.15
C GLU A 133 1.69 -8.60 -12.74
N LEU A 134 0.91 -7.61 -12.32
CA LEU A 134 -0.43 -7.41 -12.84
C LEU A 134 -0.31 -6.63 -14.15
N THR A 135 -0.42 -7.32 -15.27
CA THR A 135 -0.48 -6.68 -16.58
C THR A 135 -1.93 -6.35 -16.94
N LYS A 136 -2.13 -5.45 -17.92
CA LYS A 136 -3.48 -5.14 -18.44
C LYS A 136 -4.22 -6.39 -18.93
N SER A 137 -3.53 -7.38 -19.50
CA SER A 137 -4.12 -8.65 -19.94
C SER A 137 -4.47 -9.61 -18.79
N LEU A 138 -3.81 -9.48 -17.63
CA LEU A 138 -4.09 -10.25 -16.41
C LEU A 138 -5.23 -9.67 -15.56
N SER A 139 -5.76 -8.49 -15.89
CA SER A 139 -6.90 -7.88 -15.17
C SER A 139 -8.17 -8.74 -15.20
N ASN A 140 -8.32 -9.62 -16.21
CA ASN A 140 -9.42 -10.59 -16.31
C ASN A 140 -9.40 -11.66 -15.20
N TRP A 141 -8.24 -11.91 -14.57
CA TRP A 141 -8.15 -12.82 -13.42
C TRP A 141 -8.81 -12.22 -12.18
N LEU A 142 -8.66 -10.90 -11.97
CA LEU A 142 -9.31 -10.20 -10.85
C LEU A 142 -10.84 -10.25 -10.94
N GLU A 143 -11.41 -10.40 -12.12
CA GLU A 143 -12.87 -10.50 -12.29
C GLU A 143 -13.44 -11.87 -11.89
N LYS A 144 -12.60 -12.90 -11.76
CA LYS A 144 -13.02 -14.28 -11.43
C LYS A 144 -12.85 -14.66 -9.95
N GLN A 145 -12.15 -13.83 -9.17
CA GLN A 145 -11.99 -13.95 -7.70
C GLN A 145 -13.13 -13.24 -6.99
#